data_AF-A0A820GVS3-F1
#
_entry.id   AF-A0A820GVS3-F1
#
_cell.length_a   1.000
_cell.length_b   1.000
_cell.length_c   1.000
_cell.angle_alpha   90.00
_cell.angle_beta   90.00
_cell.angle_gamma   90.00
#
_symmetry.space_group_name_H-M   'P 1'
#
loop_
_entity.id
_entity.type
_entity.pdbx_description
1 polymer ?
#
loop_
_entity_poly.entity_id
_entity_poly.type
_entity_poly.pdbx_seq_one_letter_code
_entity_poly.pdbx_strand_id
1 'polypeptide(L)'
;ALNAKPIQCCKPKHEGSLRYRIWQTCTSSYFEFCIMVLIALNTCVLMAKYYRSPQAYNDMLTYANTTFTALFTVESILKIIAFGLRNYFKDKWNAFDFITVLGSIADVLVTEFRFKPQASQIAGPQKHKNTLLNLGFLRLFRAARLIKLLRQGYTIRILLWTFVQSFKV
;
A
#
# COMPACT_ATOMS: atom_id res chain seq x y z
N ALA A 1 11.42 -7.71 -33.02
CA ALA A 1 11.90 -8.66 -32.01
C ALA A 1 13.24 -8.28 -31.34
N LEU A 2 14.00 -7.30 -31.86
CA LEU A 2 15.42 -7.08 -31.51
C LEU A 2 15.71 -6.16 -30.29
N ASN A 3 14.72 -5.75 -29.49
CA ASN A 3 14.97 -4.81 -28.39
C ASN A 3 14.22 -5.12 -27.08
N ALA A 4 13.91 -6.40 -26.85
CA ALA A 4 13.36 -6.83 -25.58
C ALA A 4 14.48 -6.87 -24.54
N LYS A 5 14.54 -5.86 -23.65
CA LYS A 5 15.36 -5.97 -22.44
C LYS A 5 14.85 -7.17 -21.63
N PRO A 6 15.71 -8.12 -21.24
CA PRO A 6 15.28 -9.27 -20.47
C PRO A 6 14.63 -8.80 -19.17
N ILE A 7 13.47 -9.37 -18.85
CA ILE A 7 12.80 -9.17 -17.56
C ILE A 7 13.77 -9.69 -16.50
N GLN A 8 14.29 -8.82 -15.66
CA GLN A 8 15.24 -9.21 -14.61
C GLN A 8 14.53 -10.08 -13.56
N CYS A 9 14.47 -11.39 -13.81
CA CYS A 9 14.15 -12.38 -12.79
C CYS A 9 15.27 -12.37 -11.74
N CYS A 10 15.08 -11.56 -10.70
CA CYS A 10 15.99 -11.49 -9.56
C CYS A 10 15.82 -12.74 -8.70
N LYS A 11 16.27 -13.89 -9.19
CA LYS A 11 16.34 -15.14 -8.42
C LYS A 11 17.50 -15.03 -7.42
N PRO A 12 17.28 -15.24 -6.12
CA PRO A 12 18.37 -15.22 -5.14
C PRO A 12 19.37 -16.35 -5.42
N LYS A 13 20.67 -16.06 -5.30
CA LYS A 13 21.78 -16.96 -5.69
C LYS A 13 21.91 -18.24 -4.84
N HIS A 14 21.40 -18.25 -3.60
CA HIS A 14 21.50 -19.40 -2.69
C HIS A 14 20.13 -20.05 -2.49
N GLU A 15 19.92 -21.22 -3.11
CA GLU A 15 18.64 -21.95 -3.13
C GLU A 15 18.22 -22.51 -1.76
N GLY A 16 19.15 -22.69 -0.81
CA GLY A 16 18.85 -23.18 0.55
C GLY A 16 18.59 -22.10 1.61
N SER A 17 18.68 -20.81 1.27
CA SER A 17 18.55 -19.73 2.26
C SER A 17 17.09 -19.39 2.58
N LEU A 18 16.80 -18.93 3.81
CA LEU A 18 15.49 -18.35 4.17
C LEU A 18 15.03 -17.30 3.15
N ARG A 19 15.95 -16.54 2.55
CA ARG A 19 15.67 -15.59 1.48
C ARG A 19 15.05 -16.24 0.23
N TYR A 20 15.48 -17.44 -0.15
CA TYR A 20 14.93 -18.16 -1.29
C TYR A 20 13.50 -18.64 -0.99
N ARG A 21 13.24 -19.16 0.22
CA ARG A 21 11.87 -19.55 0.63
C ARG A 21 10.93 -18.34 0.64
N ILE A 22 11.36 -17.21 1.20
CA ILE A 22 10.56 -15.97 1.20
C ILE A 22 10.34 -15.46 -0.22
N TRP A 23 11.36 -15.52 -1.08
CA TRP A 23 11.25 -15.15 -2.49
C TRP A 23 10.26 -16.03 -3.26
N GLN A 24 10.30 -17.35 -3.03
CA GLN A 24 9.36 -18.30 -3.63
C GLN A 24 7.93 -18.02 -3.19
N THR A 25 7.71 -17.73 -1.90
CA THR A 25 6.39 -17.31 -1.39
C THR A 25 5.94 -15.99 -2.02
N CYS A 26 6.80 -14.96 -2.05
CA CYS A 26 6.45 -13.64 -2.56
C CYS A 26 6.19 -13.61 -4.08
N THR A 27 6.82 -14.53 -4.82
CA THR A 27 6.70 -14.65 -6.28
C THR A 27 5.57 -15.60 -6.68
N SER A 28 4.96 -16.29 -5.72
CA SER A 28 3.85 -17.21 -5.97
C SER A 28 2.57 -16.46 -6.34
N SER A 29 1.87 -16.95 -7.37
CA SER A 29 0.56 -16.41 -7.78
C SER A 29 -0.48 -16.44 -6.67
N TYR A 30 -0.38 -17.39 -5.73
CA TYR A 30 -1.26 -17.46 -4.55
C TYR A 30 -1.06 -16.27 -3.60
N PHE A 31 0.19 -15.82 -3.41
CA PHE A 31 0.49 -14.67 -2.58
C PHE A 31 -0.05 -13.38 -3.21
N GLU A 32 0.16 -13.20 -4.52
CA GLU A 32 -0.40 -12.07 -5.26
C GLU A 32 -1.94 -12.05 -5.20
N PHE A 33 -2.59 -13.22 -5.31
CA PHE A 33 -4.03 -13.35 -5.14
C PHE A 33 -4.51 -13.01 -3.73
N CYS A 34 -3.78 -13.45 -2.69
CA CYS A 34 -4.07 -13.08 -1.32
C CYS A 34 -4.06 -11.56 -1.12
N ILE A 35 -3.04 -10.87 -1.64
CA ILE A 35 -2.95 -9.40 -1.57
C ILE A 35 -4.12 -8.74 -2.30
N MET A 36 -4.54 -9.25 -3.47
CA MET A 36 -5.74 -8.74 -4.16
C MET A 36 -6.99 -8.84 -3.30
N VAL A 37 -7.22 -10.01 -2.70
CA VAL A 37 -8.38 -10.24 -1.84
C VAL A 37 -8.33 -9.29 -0.64
N LEU A 38 -7.16 -9.07 -0.03
CA LEU A 38 -7.01 -8.11 1.06
C LEU A 38 -7.32 -6.66 0.65
N ILE A 39 -6.93 -6.24 -0.57
CA ILE A 39 -7.28 -4.92 -1.11
C ILE A 39 -8.80 -4.79 -1.30
N ALA A 40 -9.42 -5.82 -1.89
CA ALA A 40 -10.86 -5.84 -2.14
C ALA A 40 -11.65 -5.81 -0.82
N LEU A 41 -11.32 -6.68 0.13
CA LEU A 41 -11.94 -6.73 1.46
C LEU A 41 -11.79 -5.42 2.20
N ASN A 42 -10.60 -4.83 2.19
CA ASN A 42 -10.38 -3.53 2.81
C ASN A 42 -11.28 -2.44 2.18
N THR A 43 -11.45 -2.46 0.86
CA THR A 43 -12.30 -1.51 0.15
C THR A 43 -13.77 -1.71 0.53
N CYS A 44 -14.24 -2.96 0.62
CA CYS A 44 -15.58 -3.28 1.10
C CYS A 44 -15.81 -2.74 2.52
N VAL A 45 -14.84 -2.92 3.43
CA VAL A 45 -14.91 -2.36 4.80
C VAL A 45 -14.98 -0.83 4.78
N LEU A 46 -14.27 -0.18 3.87
CA LEU A 46 -14.33 1.27 3.72
C LEU A 46 -15.68 1.75 3.18
N MET A 47 -16.26 1.02 2.22
CA MET A 47 -17.57 1.31 1.64
C MET A 47 -18.73 1.00 2.59
N ALA A 48 -18.56 0.03 3.49
CA ALA A 48 -19.54 -0.33 4.52
C ALA A 48 -19.67 0.75 5.62
N LYS A 49 -18.92 1.85 5.54
CA LYS A 49 -19.06 2.99 6.46
C LYS A 49 -20.36 3.74 6.16
N TYR A 50 -21.33 3.64 7.06
CA TYR A 50 -22.63 4.33 6.95
C TYR A 50 -22.76 5.52 7.90
N TYR A 51 -23.56 6.51 7.51
CA TYR A 51 -23.82 7.76 8.24
C TYR A 51 -24.73 7.51 9.46
N ARG A 52 -24.33 7.94 10.67
CA ARG A 52 -24.93 7.59 11.98
C ARG A 52 -24.73 6.15 12.46
N SER A 53 -23.62 5.52 12.10
CA SER A 53 -23.24 4.25 12.72
C SER A 53 -22.87 4.41 14.21
N PRO A 54 -23.18 3.42 15.06
CA PRO A 54 -22.80 3.44 16.47
C PRO A 54 -21.27 3.53 16.63
N GLN A 55 -20.81 4.12 17.74
CA GLN A 55 -19.38 4.37 17.96
C GLN A 55 -18.55 3.08 17.94
N ALA A 56 -19.05 2.02 18.57
CA ALA A 56 -18.41 0.69 18.54
C ALA A 56 -18.20 0.15 17.11
N TYR A 57 -19.12 0.41 16.18
CA TYR A 57 -18.96 0.00 14.78
C TYR A 57 -17.85 0.79 14.10
N ASN A 58 -17.76 2.10 14.33
CA ASN A 58 -16.67 2.92 13.79
C ASN A 58 -15.30 2.51 14.36
N ASP A 59 -15.25 2.10 15.63
CA ASP A 59 -14.03 1.60 16.27
C ASP A 59 -13.60 0.26 15.65
N MET A 60 -14.54 -0.67 15.42
CA MET A 60 -14.25 -1.93 14.71
C MET A 60 -13.76 -1.69 13.28
N LEU A 61 -14.39 -0.77 12.54
CA LEU A 61 -13.96 -0.39 11.19
C LEU A 61 -12.54 0.22 11.20
N THR A 62 -12.21 0.98 12.24
CA THR A 62 -10.88 1.58 12.41
C THR A 62 -9.84 0.49 12.70
N TYR A 63 -10.13 -0.43 13.62
CA TYR A 63 -9.26 -1.56 13.92
C TYR A 63 -9.02 -2.47 12.70
N ALA A 64 -10.07 -2.75 11.93
CA ALA A 64 -9.97 -3.51 10.68
C ALA A 64 -9.05 -2.80 9.67
N ASN A 65 -9.22 -1.48 9.47
CA ASN A 65 -8.36 -0.71 8.58
C ASN A 65 -6.89 -0.71 9.02
N THR A 66 -6.62 -0.56 10.31
CA THR A 66 -5.27 -0.67 10.88
C THR A 66 -4.68 -2.05 10.63
N THR A 67 -5.47 -3.11 10.79
CA THR A 67 -5.05 -4.50 10.52
C THR A 67 -4.67 -4.69 9.06
N PHE A 68 -5.47 -4.18 8.11
CA PHE A 68 -5.13 -4.25 6.68
C PHE A 68 -3.84 -3.49 6.35
N THR A 69 -3.65 -2.30 6.93
CA THR A 69 -2.39 -1.54 6.77
C THR A 69 -1.19 -2.32 7.30
N ALA A 70 -1.32 -3.00 8.44
CA ALA A 70 -0.27 -3.86 8.97
C ALA A 70 0.05 -5.03 8.02
N LEU A 71 -0.96 -5.67 7.43
CA LEU A 71 -0.77 -6.75 6.45
C LEU A 71 -0.03 -6.27 5.19
N PHE A 72 -0.38 -5.10 4.63
CA PHE A 72 0.34 -4.53 3.48
C PHE A 72 1.77 -4.08 3.85
N THR A 73 1.99 -3.69 5.10
CA THR A 73 3.32 -3.38 5.61
C THR A 73 4.18 -4.64 5.65
N VAL A 74 3.65 -5.74 6.18
CA VAL A 74 4.32 -7.05 6.19
C VAL A 74 4.60 -7.53 4.77
N GLU A 75 3.65 -7.41 3.84
CA GLU A 75 3.85 -7.71 2.41
C GLU A 75 5.07 -6.97 1.84
N SER A 76 5.13 -5.65 2.03
CA SER A 76 6.21 -4.81 1.52
C SER A 76 7.57 -5.21 2.12
N ILE A 77 7.61 -5.49 3.43
CA ILE A 77 8.83 -5.95 4.11
C ILE A 77 9.28 -7.31 3.55
N LEU A 78 8.36 -8.28 3.41
CA LEU A 78 8.66 -9.59 2.84
C LEU A 78 9.23 -9.47 1.43
N LYS A 79 8.65 -8.60 0.58
CA LYS A 79 9.16 -8.32 -0.76
C LYS A 79 10.54 -7.65 -0.75
N ILE A 80 10.80 -6.73 0.18
CA ILE A 80 12.12 -6.10 0.35
C ILE A 80 13.17 -7.16 0.72
N ILE A 81 12.83 -8.10 1.60
CA ILE A 81 13.73 -9.20 2.00
C ILE A 81 13.93 -10.19 0.84
N ALA A 82 12.87 -10.50 0.08
CA ALA A 82 12.90 -11.42 -1.06
C ALA A 82 13.77 -10.91 -2.22
N PHE A 83 13.54 -9.68 -2.67
CA PHE A 83 14.20 -9.12 -3.85
C PHE A 83 15.50 -8.36 -3.50
N GLY A 84 15.64 -7.94 -2.26
CA GLY A 84 16.68 -7.00 -1.81
C GLY A 84 16.29 -5.55 -2.08
N LEU A 85 16.74 -4.65 -1.21
CA LEU A 85 16.36 -3.22 -1.22
C LEU A 85 16.57 -2.57 -2.60
N ARG A 86 17.71 -2.79 -3.24
CA ARG A 86 18.06 -2.18 -4.53
C ARG A 86 17.16 -2.65 -5.68
N ASN A 87 16.78 -3.92 -5.71
CA ASN A 87 15.91 -4.45 -6.77
C ASN A 87 14.45 -4.11 -6.51
N TYR A 88 14.03 -4.07 -5.24
CA TYR A 88 12.70 -3.66 -4.84
C TYR A 88 12.35 -2.25 -5.34
N PHE A 89 13.23 -1.27 -5.09
CA PHE A 89 13.02 0.13 -5.52
C PHE A 89 13.21 0.35 -7.03
N LYS A 90 13.80 -0.61 -7.76
CA LYS A 90 13.94 -0.53 -9.22
C LYS A 90 12.61 -0.78 -9.93
N ASP A 91 11.74 -1.60 -9.33
CA ASP A 91 10.37 -1.78 -9.82
C ASP A 91 9.48 -0.61 -9.33
N LYS A 92 9.04 0.22 -10.27
CA LYS A 92 8.18 1.38 -9.98
C LYS A 92 6.89 0.98 -9.27
N TRP A 93 6.34 -0.21 -9.55
CA TRP A 93 5.12 -0.69 -8.91
C TRP A 93 5.34 -1.07 -7.45
N ASN A 94 6.47 -1.69 -7.12
CA ASN A 94 6.84 -2.01 -5.74
C ASN A 94 7.23 -0.74 -4.96
N ALA A 95 7.91 0.21 -5.60
CA ALA A 95 8.19 1.51 -5.00
C ALA A 95 6.90 2.30 -4.70
N PHE A 96 5.94 2.30 -5.63
CA PHE A 96 4.62 2.92 -5.41
C PHE A 96 3.87 2.26 -4.24
N ASP A 97 3.84 0.93 -4.20
CA ASP A 97 3.27 0.17 -3.09
C ASP A 97 3.85 0.63 -1.74
N PHE A 98 5.19 0.68 -1.64
CA PHE A 98 5.86 1.13 -0.43
C PHE A 98 5.47 2.55 0.00
N ILE A 99 5.32 3.47 -0.95
CA ILE A 99 4.85 4.84 -0.66
C ILE A 99 3.41 4.81 -0.12
N THR A 100 2.52 3.97 -0.68
CA THR A 100 1.15 3.84 -0.18
C THR A 100 1.09 3.27 1.24
N VAL A 101 1.99 2.33 1.57
CA VAL A 101 2.14 1.79 2.92
C VAL A 101 2.64 2.87 3.88
N LEU A 102 3.68 3.63 3.51
CA LEU A 102 4.19 4.73 4.34
C LEU A 102 3.12 5.79 4.61
N GLY A 103 2.38 6.18 3.58
CA GLY A 103 1.28 7.13 3.72
C GLY A 103 0.15 6.61 4.62
N SER A 104 -0.13 5.31 4.57
CA SER A 104 -1.13 4.67 5.45
C SER A 104 -0.65 4.57 6.90
N ILE A 105 0.65 4.34 7.14
CA ILE A 105 1.24 4.38 8.49
C ILE A 105 1.20 5.80 9.04
N ALA A 106 1.58 6.80 8.23
CA ALA A 106 1.51 8.21 8.63
C ALA A 106 0.08 8.63 8.97
N ASP A 107 -0.93 8.17 8.23
CA ASP A 107 -2.35 8.39 8.52
C ASP A 107 -2.78 7.81 9.88
N VAL A 108 -2.38 6.57 10.18
CA VAL A 108 -2.64 5.93 11.49
C VAL A 108 -1.94 6.71 12.60
N LEU A 109 -0.63 7.00 12.45
CA LEU A 109 0.14 7.74 13.46
C LEU A 109 -0.46 9.12 13.72
N VAL A 110 -0.80 9.88 12.68
CA VAL A 110 -1.43 11.19 12.82
C VAL A 110 -2.79 11.07 13.49
N THR A 111 -3.55 10.00 13.25
CA THR A 111 -4.81 9.76 13.97
C THR A 111 -4.55 9.49 15.46
N GLU A 112 -3.65 8.56 15.79
CA GLU A 112 -3.34 8.19 17.18
C GLU A 112 -2.71 9.34 18.00
N PHE A 113 -1.72 10.06 17.44
CA PHE A 113 -1.10 11.21 18.09
C PHE A 113 -2.07 12.38 18.33
N ARG A 114 -3.18 12.45 17.59
CA ARG A 114 -4.23 13.45 17.80
C ARG A 114 -5.29 13.02 18.82
N PHE A 115 -5.47 11.72 19.03
CA PHE A 115 -6.47 11.16 19.95
C PHE A 115 -5.92 10.79 21.34
N LYS A 116 -4.60 10.63 21.51
CA LYS A 116 -3.96 10.55 22.83
C LYS A 116 -3.28 11.88 23.23
N PRO A 117 -3.90 12.73 24.07
CA PRO A 117 -3.16 13.78 24.75
C PRO A 117 -2.45 13.15 25.95
N GLN A 118 -1.40 12.37 25.72
CA GLN A 118 -0.52 11.94 26.81
C GLN A 118 0.72 12.80 26.81
N ALA A 119 0.65 13.85 27.63
CA ALA A 119 1.74 14.60 28.25
C ALA A 119 3.11 14.47 27.57
N SER A 120 3.37 15.36 26.61
CA SER A 120 4.67 16.01 26.47
C SER A 120 4.39 17.43 26.06
N GLN A 121 4.45 18.31 27.07
CA GLN A 121 4.48 19.75 26.91
C GLN A 121 5.66 20.12 25.99
N ILE A 122 5.60 21.32 25.42
CA ILE A 122 6.53 21.94 24.45
C ILE A 122 6.10 21.76 22.98
N ALA A 123 4.92 22.30 22.65
CA ALA A 123 4.75 23.15 21.47
C ALA A 123 3.42 23.91 21.62
N GLY A 124 3.50 25.24 21.63
CA GLY A 124 2.40 26.18 21.95
C GLY A 124 1.21 26.26 20.96
N PRO A 125 0.50 27.40 20.93
CA PRO A 125 -0.95 27.49 20.79
C PRO A 125 -1.51 27.21 19.39
N GLN A 126 -2.70 26.59 19.38
CA GLN A 126 -3.80 26.71 18.41
C GLN A 126 -3.43 27.19 16.98
N LYS A 127 -3.29 26.26 16.03
CA LYS A 127 -3.33 26.58 14.59
C LYS A 127 -4.49 25.86 13.90
N HIS A 128 -5.61 26.59 13.88
CA HIS A 128 -6.39 27.01 12.71
C HIS A 128 -6.75 25.96 11.65
N LYS A 129 -8.00 26.03 11.15
CA LYS A 129 -8.77 25.11 10.27
C LYS A 129 -8.13 24.68 8.92
N ASN A 130 -6.84 24.89 8.70
CA ASN A 130 -6.08 24.46 7.52
C ASN A 130 -5.67 22.98 7.58
N THR A 131 -5.83 22.32 8.74
CA THR A 131 -5.44 20.91 9.00
C THR A 131 -6.47 19.87 8.52
N LEU A 132 -7.72 20.29 8.24
CA LEU A 132 -8.74 19.39 7.68
C LEU A 132 -8.40 18.94 6.25
N LEU A 133 -7.72 19.79 5.47
CA LEU A 133 -7.24 19.43 4.12
C LEU A 133 -6.10 18.40 4.17
N ASN A 134 -5.23 18.47 5.18
CA ASN A 134 -4.07 17.59 5.30
C ASN A 134 -4.46 16.16 5.75
N LEU A 135 -5.50 16.04 6.61
CA LEU A 135 -6.09 14.73 6.94
C LEU A 135 -6.89 14.13 5.78
N GLY A 136 -7.51 14.96 4.93
CA GLY A 136 -8.16 14.52 3.70
C GLY A 136 -7.17 13.92 2.71
N PHE A 137 -5.98 14.52 2.58
CA PHE A 137 -4.92 14.01 1.71
C PHE A 137 -4.40 12.63 2.14
N LEU A 138 -4.24 12.38 3.45
CA LEU A 138 -3.78 11.07 3.94
C LEU A 138 -4.73 9.92 3.61
N ARG A 139 -6.04 10.20 3.49
CA ARG A 139 -7.03 9.23 3.00
C ARG A 139 -6.84 8.86 1.53
N LEU A 140 -6.11 9.66 0.75
CA LEU A 140 -5.78 9.31 -0.63
C LEU A 140 -4.80 8.14 -0.70
N PHE A 141 -3.90 7.95 0.26
CA PHE A 141 -3.04 6.76 0.29
C PHE A 141 -3.86 5.48 0.48
N ARG A 142 -4.94 5.57 1.27
CA ARG A 142 -5.93 4.51 1.39
C ARG A 142 -6.71 4.29 0.09
N ALA A 143 -7.09 5.33 -0.65
CA ALA A 143 -7.70 5.14 -1.96
C ALA A 143 -6.70 4.60 -3.01
N ALA A 144 -5.44 4.99 -2.91
CA ALA A 144 -4.37 4.65 -3.84
C ALA A 144 -4.07 3.14 -3.85
N ARG A 145 -4.37 2.39 -2.79
CA ARG A 145 -4.24 0.92 -2.83
C ARG A 145 -5.15 0.25 -3.86
N LEU A 146 -6.27 0.89 -4.27
CA LEU A 146 -7.09 0.40 -5.38
C LEU A 146 -6.34 0.40 -6.71
N ILE A 147 -5.38 1.31 -6.88
CA ILE A 147 -4.52 1.38 -8.08
C ILE A 147 -3.69 0.10 -8.21
N LYS A 148 -3.40 -0.62 -7.10
CA LYS A 148 -2.75 -1.93 -7.18
C LYS A 148 -3.53 -2.95 -8.02
N LEU A 149 -4.87 -2.87 -8.05
CA LEU A 149 -5.69 -3.78 -8.88
C LEU A 149 -5.40 -3.60 -10.38
N LEU A 150 -5.04 -2.38 -10.80
CA LEU A 150 -4.67 -2.09 -12.18
C LEU A 150 -3.37 -2.78 -12.60
N ARG A 151 -2.53 -3.21 -11.65
CA ARG A 151 -1.29 -3.94 -11.93
C ARG A 151 -1.55 -5.35 -12.48
N GLN A 152 -2.62 -6.02 -12.01
CA GLN A 152 -2.94 -7.39 -12.38
C GLN A 152 -3.66 -7.52 -13.73
N GLY A 153 -4.47 -6.54 -14.11
CA GLY A 153 -5.17 -6.56 -15.40
C GLY A 153 -4.21 -6.36 -16.57
N TYR A 154 -3.76 -7.44 -17.23
CA TYR A 154 -2.87 -7.35 -18.40
C TYR A 154 -3.46 -6.45 -19.50
N THR A 155 -4.74 -6.63 -19.82
CA THR A 155 -5.46 -5.81 -20.81
C THR A 155 -5.54 -4.34 -20.37
N ILE A 156 -5.94 -4.09 -19.13
CA ILE A 156 -6.06 -2.73 -18.58
C ILE A 156 -4.70 -2.02 -18.59
N ARG A 157 -3.64 -2.72 -18.21
CA ARG A 157 -2.27 -2.20 -18.21
C ARG A 157 -1.80 -1.82 -19.62
N ILE A 158 -2.10 -2.66 -20.62
CA ILE A 158 -1.78 -2.37 -22.02
C ILE A 158 -2.57 -1.15 -22.50
N LEU A 159 -3.88 -1.10 -22.25
CA LEU A 159 -4.74 0.01 -22.64
C LEU A 159 -4.30 1.35 -22.03
N LEU A 160 -4.02 1.36 -20.72
CA LEU A 160 -3.52 2.54 -20.03
C LEU A 160 -2.16 2.97 -20.59
N TRP A 161 -1.27 2.02 -20.88
CA TRP A 161 0.01 2.34 -21.49
C TRP A 161 -0.15 2.95 -22.88
N THR A 162 -1.00 2.37 -23.74
CA THR A 162 -1.28 2.91 -25.08
C THR A 162 -1.93 4.29 -25.03
N PHE A 163 -2.84 4.52 -24.08
CA PHE A 163 -3.47 5.83 -23.85
C PHE A 163 -2.46 6.89 -23.38
N VAL A 164 -1.56 6.54 -22.47
CA VAL A 164 -0.49 7.47 -22.04
C VAL A 164 0.47 7.78 -23.19
N GLN A 165 0.74 6.81 -24.08
CA GLN A 165 1.55 7.05 -25.26
C GLN A 165 0.86 7.95 -26.29
N SER A 166 -0.47 7.91 -26.41
CA SER A 166 -1.18 8.74 -27.38
C SER A 166 -1.13 10.24 -27.09
N PHE A 167 -0.85 10.65 -25.85
CA PHE A 167 -0.60 12.07 -25.51
C PHE A 167 0.85 12.52 -25.70
N LYS A 168 1.75 11.60 -26.02
CA LYS A 168 3.15 11.92 -26.31
C LYS A 168 3.40 12.23 -27.80
N VAL A 169 2.33 12.26 -28.58
CA VAL A 169 2.26 12.80 -29.95
C VAL A 169 1.98 14.29 -29.85
#